data_AF-A0A9N9B8W8-F1
#
_entry.id   AF-A0A9N9B8W8-F1
#
_cell.length_a   1.000
_cell.length_b   1.000
_cell.length_c   1.000
_cell.angle_alpha   90.00
_cell.angle_beta   90.00
_cell.angle_gamma   90.00
#
_symmetry.space_group_name_H-M   'P 1'
#
loop_
_entity.id
_entity.type
_entity.pdbx_description
1 polymer ?
#
loop_
_entity_poly.entity_id
_entity_poly.type
_entity_poly.pdbx_seq_one_letter_code
_entity_poly.pdbx_strand_id
1 'polypeptide(L)'
;MAKYDHLSKEELLRIIEKQEKELEIKKYGLVWDRERESEKVVLECENNLPILKRIRERQIKTDNSDDNILIEGDNYHSLTVLNYTHKGKIDLIYIDPPYNTGKEDE
;
A
#
# COMPACT_ATOMS: atom_id res chain seq x y z
N MET A 1 -5.35 -10.56 22.12
CA MET A 1 -5.46 -9.66 23.28
C MET A 1 -4.38 -10.03 24.28
N ALA A 2 -3.24 -9.33 24.29
CA ALA A 2 -2.20 -9.32 25.36
C ALA A 2 -0.96 -8.51 24.90
N LYS A 3 -1.15 -7.38 24.18
CA LYS A 3 -0.01 -6.67 23.56
C LYS A 3 0.75 -5.79 24.56
N TYR A 4 0.21 -5.59 25.77
CA TYR A 4 0.70 -4.62 26.75
C TYR A 4 0.86 -5.18 28.17
N ASP A 5 0.54 -6.46 28.39
CA ASP A 5 0.52 -7.08 29.73
C ASP A 5 1.91 -7.19 30.37
N HIS A 6 2.97 -7.02 29.56
CA HIS A 6 4.37 -7.05 29.98
C HIS A 6 4.93 -5.67 30.34
N LEU A 7 4.18 -4.59 30.12
CA LEU A 7 4.63 -3.23 30.38
C LEU A 7 4.22 -2.77 31.78
N SER A 8 5.12 -2.05 32.43
CA SER A 8 4.80 -1.42 33.71
C SER A 8 3.81 -0.26 33.51
N LYS A 9 3.10 0.11 34.58
CA LYS A 9 2.19 1.26 34.58
C LYS A 9 2.90 2.55 34.15
N GLU A 10 4.17 2.70 34.51
CA GLU A 10 4.98 3.87 34.16
C GLU A 10 5.33 3.89 32.66
N GLU A 11 5.60 2.72 32.07
CA GLU A 11 5.87 2.60 30.64
C GLU A 11 4.62 2.89 29.81
N LEU A 12 3.45 2.43 30.26
CA LEU A 12 2.16 2.76 29.63
C LEU A 12 1.87 4.26 29.67
N LEU A 13 2.09 4.91 30.82
CA LEU A 13 1.93 6.36 30.97
C LEU A 13 2.84 7.14 30.01
N ARG A 14 4.11 6.72 29.87
CA ARG A 14 5.04 7.34 28.91
C ARG A 14 4.58 7.21 27.46
N ILE A 15 3.98 6.08 27.09
CA ILE A 15 3.45 5.87 25.73
C ILE A 15 2.27 6.81 25.47
N ILE A 16 1.34 6.92 26.43
CA ILE A 16 0.17 7.80 26.32
C ILE A 16 0.59 9.26 26.21
N GLU A 17 1.47 9.74 27.10
CA GLU A 17 1.96 11.13 27.05
C GLU A 17 2.64 11.45 25.71
N LYS A 18 3.34 10.48 25.12
CA LYS A 18 3.96 10.65 23.79
C LYS A 18 2.89 10.78 22.70
N GLN A 19 1.86 9.93 22.72
CA GLN A 19 0.77 9.97 21.76
C GLN A 19 -0.03 11.28 21.87
N GLU A 20 -0.33 11.75 23.08
CA GLU A 20 -1.02 13.02 23.30
C GLU A 20 -0.23 14.21 22.76
N LYS A 21 1.09 14.26 22.98
CA LYS A 21 1.95 15.28 22.38
C LYS A 21 1.96 15.24 20.85
N GLU A 22 2.02 14.05 20.26
CA GLU A 22 1.97 13.89 18.80
C GLU A 22 0.63 14.36 18.21
N LEU A 23 -0.46 14.15 18.93
CA LEU A 23 -1.80 14.65 18.59
C LEU A 23 -1.90 16.17 18.75
N GLU A 24 -1.33 16.75 19.82
CA GLU A 24 -1.31 18.21 20.04
C GLU A 24 -0.49 18.96 18.99
N ILE A 25 0.61 18.37 18.51
CA ILE A 25 1.48 18.97 17.48
C ILE A 25 0.78 18.99 16.11
N LYS A 26 -0.02 17.97 15.78
CA LYS A 26 -0.73 17.86 14.50
C LYS A 26 -2.08 18.59 14.57
N LYS A 27 -2.07 19.92 14.33
CA LYS A 27 -3.30 20.77 14.30
C LYS A 27 -4.37 20.29 13.29
N TYR A 28 -3.95 19.65 12.19
CA TYR A 28 -4.82 19.02 11.20
C TYR A 28 -4.12 17.79 10.60
N GLY A 29 -4.86 16.70 10.38
CA GLY A 29 -4.35 15.48 9.73
C GLY A 29 -5.15 14.24 10.12
N LEU A 30 -5.10 13.21 9.29
CA LEU A 30 -5.57 11.87 9.66
C LEU A 30 -4.47 11.21 10.50
N VAL A 31 -4.81 10.81 11.73
CA VAL A 31 -3.90 10.11 12.65
C VAL A 31 -4.44 8.71 12.89
N TRP A 32 -3.63 7.70 12.59
CA TRP A 32 -3.98 6.29 12.81
C TRP A 32 -2.78 5.52 13.35
N ASP A 33 -3.04 4.44 14.09
CA ASP A 33 -2.05 3.67 14.88
C ASP A 33 -1.06 2.84 14.04
N ARG A 34 -0.93 3.08 12.72
CA ARG A 34 -0.11 2.27 11.78
C ARG A 34 1.16 2.96 11.25
N GLU A 35 1.67 4.00 11.89
CA GLU A 35 2.99 4.56 11.50
C GLU A 35 4.20 3.65 11.85
N ARG A 36 4.01 2.38 12.24
CA ARG A 36 5.13 1.54 12.74
C ARG A 36 5.54 0.35 11.89
N GLU A 37 4.72 -0.13 10.96
CA GLU A 37 5.11 -1.23 10.09
C GLU A 37 4.69 -0.88 8.66
N SER A 38 5.66 -0.47 7.85
CA SER A 38 5.48 -0.45 6.41
C SER A 38 5.02 -1.83 5.96
N GLU A 39 4.06 -1.88 5.04
CA GLU A 39 3.61 -3.16 4.49
C GLU A 39 4.82 -3.90 3.93
N LYS A 40 4.84 -5.24 4.08
CA LYS A 40 5.99 -6.07 3.65
C LYS A 40 6.42 -5.77 2.21
N VAL A 41 5.43 -5.51 1.33
CA VAL A 41 5.65 -5.15 -0.06
C VAL A 41 6.49 -3.88 -0.24
N VAL A 42 6.35 -2.90 0.65
CA VAL A 42 7.11 -1.63 0.63
C VAL A 42 8.57 -1.90 1.02
N LEU A 43 8.79 -2.68 2.09
CA LEU A 43 10.13 -3.05 2.55
C LEU A 43 10.87 -3.91 1.52
N GLU A 44 10.15 -4.82 0.85
CA GLU A 44 10.70 -5.66 -0.22
C GLU A 44 11.12 -4.83 -1.43
N CYS A 45 10.38 -3.77 -1.77
CA CYS A 45 10.72 -2.85 -2.85
C CYS A 45 11.96 -2.00 -2.60
N GLU A 46 12.40 -1.82 -1.35
CA GLU A 46 13.64 -1.08 -1.04
C GLU A 46 14.88 -1.83 -1.54
N ASN A 47 14.84 -3.17 -1.53
CA ASN A 47 15.97 -4.03 -1.86
C ASN A 47 15.80 -4.78 -3.18
N ASN A 48 14.56 -4.89 -3.68
CA ASN A 48 14.25 -5.60 -4.93
C ASN A 48 13.50 -4.70 -5.88
N LEU A 49 14.04 -4.51 -7.09
CA LEU A 49 13.36 -3.76 -8.13
C LEU A 49 12.40 -4.70 -8.90
N PRO A 50 11.09 -4.44 -8.88
CA PRO A 50 10.15 -5.21 -9.68
C PRO A 50 10.44 -5.01 -11.18
N ILE A 51 10.37 -6.10 -11.95
CA ILE A 51 10.55 -6.08 -13.41
C ILE A 51 9.35 -6.73 -14.10
N LEU A 52 8.93 -6.17 -15.23
CA LEU A 52 7.87 -6.77 -16.04
C LEU A 52 8.46 -7.82 -16.99
N LYS A 53 7.89 -9.02 -16.96
CA LYS A 53 8.19 -10.10 -17.89
C LYS A 53 7.03 -10.27 -18.86
N ARG A 54 7.28 -10.05 -20.16
CA ARG A 54 6.27 -10.31 -21.20
C ARG A 54 6.03 -11.82 -21.34
N ILE A 55 4.78 -12.25 -21.20
CA ILE A 55 4.33 -13.64 -21.39
C ILE A 55 3.59 -13.69 -22.72
N ARG A 56 4.22 -14.28 -23.75
CA ARG A 56 3.65 -14.29 -25.12
C ARG A 56 2.47 -15.25 -25.24
N GLU A 57 2.46 -16.28 -24.42
CA GLU A 57 1.44 -17.33 -24.38
C GLU A 57 0.08 -16.81 -23.92
N ARG A 58 0.07 -15.69 -23.18
CA ARG A 58 -1.14 -15.02 -22.67
C ARG A 58 -1.50 -13.76 -23.46
N GLN A 59 -0.90 -13.55 -24.63
CA GLN A 59 -1.20 -12.38 -25.45
C GLN A 59 -2.63 -12.48 -26.00
N ILE A 60 -3.45 -11.48 -25.68
CA ILE A 60 -4.79 -11.31 -26.26
C ILE A 60 -4.64 -10.46 -27.51
N LYS A 61 -5.09 -10.97 -28.66
CA LYS A 61 -5.11 -10.25 -29.93
C LYS A 61 -6.53 -10.00 -30.37
N THR A 62 -6.96 -8.75 -30.29
CA THR A 62 -8.26 -8.27 -30.79
C THR A 62 -8.12 -7.54 -32.11
N ASP A 63 -6.99 -6.88 -32.32
CA ASP A 63 -6.60 -6.19 -33.55
C ASP A 63 -5.07 -6.25 -33.75
N ASN A 64 -4.56 -5.47 -34.69
CA ASN A 64 -3.11 -5.34 -34.93
C ASN A 64 -2.44 -4.27 -34.04
N SER A 65 -3.13 -3.76 -33.01
CA SER A 65 -2.55 -2.80 -32.06
C SER A 65 -1.94 -3.53 -30.86
N ASP A 66 -0.90 -2.94 -30.28
CA ASP A 66 -0.26 -3.41 -29.03
C ASP A 66 -0.48 -2.38 -27.90
N ASP A 67 -1.58 -1.62 -27.97
CA ASP A 67 -1.76 -0.39 -27.18
C ASP A 67 -2.20 -0.67 -25.74
N ASN A 68 -2.73 -1.86 -25.47
CA ASN A 68 -3.27 -2.24 -24.16
C ASN A 68 -2.32 -3.17 -23.41
N ILE A 69 -2.14 -2.92 -22.12
CA ILE A 69 -1.26 -3.71 -21.24
C ILE A 69 -2.10 -4.33 -20.12
N LEU A 70 -1.97 -5.65 -19.95
CA LEU A 70 -2.45 -6.36 -18.77
C LEU A 70 -1.25 -6.78 -17.92
N ILE A 71 -1.26 -6.42 -16.64
CA ILE A 71 -0.21 -6.78 -15.68
C ILE A 71 -0.83 -7.68 -14.61
N GLU A 72 -0.23 -8.84 -14.39
CA GLU A 72 -0.62 -9.79 -13.35
C GLU A 72 0.40 -9.73 -12.22
N GLY A 73 -0.06 -9.37 -11.02
CA GLY A 73 0.77 -9.22 -9.84
C GLY A 73 0.13 -8.32 -8.79
N ASP A 74 0.88 -8.07 -7.72
CA ASP A 74 0.49 -7.11 -6.70
C ASP A 74 0.39 -5.69 -7.30
N ASN A 75 -0.61 -4.91 -6.87
CA ASN A 75 -0.87 -3.59 -7.42
C ASN A 75 0.25 -2.59 -7.07
N TYR A 76 0.87 -2.69 -5.89
CA TYR A 76 1.95 -1.82 -5.45
C TYR A 76 3.19 -2.03 -6.32
N HIS A 77 3.57 -3.29 -6.57
CA HIS A 77 4.66 -3.62 -7.49
C HIS A 77 4.39 -3.13 -8.91
N SER A 78 3.16 -3.37 -9.42
CA SER A 78 2.77 -2.99 -10.76
C SER A 78 2.83 -1.47 -10.96
N LEU A 79 2.28 -0.70 -10.01
CA LEU A 79 2.31 0.76 -10.02
C LEU A 79 3.74 1.30 -9.85
N THR A 80 4.58 0.66 -9.04
CA THR A 80 5.99 1.03 -8.90
C THR A 80 6.72 0.92 -10.23
N VAL A 81 6.51 -0.15 -11.00
CA VAL A 81 7.12 -0.27 -12.34
C VAL A 81 6.55 0.75 -13.33
N LEU A 82 5.22 0.94 -13.31
CA LEU A 82 4.58 1.94 -14.17
C LEU A 82 5.04 3.36 -13.84
N ASN A 83 5.38 3.66 -12.58
CA ASN A 83 5.92 4.96 -12.20
C ASN A 83 7.27 5.27 -12.88
N TYR A 84 8.07 4.27 -13.27
CA TYR A 84 9.30 4.54 -14.04
C TYR A 84 9.03 4.91 -15.50
N THR A 85 7.96 4.40 -16.10
CA THR A 85 7.71 4.46 -17.56
C THR A 85 6.58 5.43 -17.94
N HIS A 86 5.58 5.58 -17.06
CA HIS A 86 4.30 6.26 -17.27
C HIS A 86 4.03 7.38 -16.26
N LYS A 87 5.07 7.87 -15.56
CA LYS A 87 4.92 9.02 -14.64
C LYS A 87 4.33 10.23 -15.36
N GLY A 88 3.20 10.71 -14.85
CA GLY A 88 2.49 11.87 -15.41
C GLY A 88 1.84 11.63 -16.78
N LYS A 89 1.69 10.36 -17.21
CA LYS A 89 1.08 9.99 -18.50
C LYS A 89 -0.30 9.35 -18.39
N ILE A 90 -0.86 9.26 -17.19
CA ILE A 90 -2.16 8.62 -16.93
C ILE A 90 -3.21 9.70 -16.74
N ASP A 91 -4.19 9.77 -17.64
CA ASP A 91 -5.26 10.78 -17.61
C ASP A 91 -6.39 10.41 -16.64
N LEU A 92 -6.71 9.11 -16.54
CA LEU A 92 -7.80 8.60 -15.71
C LEU A 92 -7.40 7.31 -15.01
N ILE A 93 -7.72 7.21 -13.71
CA ILE A 93 -7.58 5.99 -12.91
C ILE A 93 -8.96 5.63 -12.37
N TYR A 94 -9.39 4.39 -12.64
CA TYR A 94 -10.60 3.79 -12.05
C TYR A 94 -10.19 2.59 -11.21
N ILE A 95 -10.63 2.56 -9.95
CA ILE A 95 -10.37 1.45 -9.02
C ILE A 95 -11.63 1.14 -8.22
N ASP A 96 -11.81 -0.14 -7.89
CA ASP A 96 -12.87 -0.64 -7.01
C ASP A 96 -12.22 -1.42 -5.85
N PRO A 97 -11.63 -0.72 -4.86
CA PRO A 97 -10.92 -1.36 -3.75
C PRO A 97 -11.90 -1.96 -2.74
N PRO A 98 -11.45 -2.89 -1.86
CA PRO A 98 -12.32 -3.42 -0.80
C PRO A 98 -12.79 -2.32 0.15
N TYR A 99 -14.10 -2.25 0.40
CA TYR A 99 -14.72 -1.17 1.19
C TYR A 99 -14.64 -1.38 2.71
N ASN A 100 -14.12 -2.52 3.16
CA ASN A 100 -13.97 -2.85 4.58
C ASN A 100 -15.28 -2.67 5.38
N THR A 101 -16.42 -3.10 4.82
CA THR A 101 -17.75 -2.90 5.41
C THR A 101 -18.04 -3.80 6.62
N GLY A 102 -17.13 -4.72 6.94
CA GLY A 102 -17.29 -5.69 8.03
C GLY A 102 -18.23 -6.86 7.72
N LYS A 103 -18.85 -6.88 6.53
CA LYS A 103 -19.40 -8.10 5.96
C LYS A 103 -18.24 -8.82 5.27
N GLU A 104 -17.97 -10.05 5.65
CA GLU A 104 -17.10 -10.90 4.84
C GLU A 104 -17.74 -11.01 3.46
N ASP A 105 -16.92 -10.84 2.42
CA ASP A 105 -17.35 -11.01 1.04
C ASP A 105 -18.00 -12.41 0.92
N GLU A 106 -19.29 -12.46 0.54
CA GLU A 106 -20.01 -13.73 0.28
C GLU A 106 -19.37 -14.54 -0.86
#